data_AF-A0A965PZB1-F1
#
_entry.id   AF-A0A965PZB1-F1
#
_cell.length_a   1.000
_cell.length_b   1.000
_cell.length_c   1.000
_cell.angle_alpha   90.00
_cell.angle_beta   90.00
_cell.angle_gamma   90.00
#
_symmetry.space_group_name_H-M   'P 1'
#
loop_
_entity.id
_entity.type
_entity.pdbx_description
1 polymer ?
#
loop_
_entity_poly.entity_id
_entity_poly.type
_entity_poly.pdbx_seq_one_letter_code
_entity_poly.pdbx_strand_id
1 'polypeptide(L)'
;MAKSDLALAARYAELVPDARLRKRIFSAIDAEWHRTAEALALITGNKQRLAANPALRRSIHHRFPYIDPLHHLQVELVRRYRAGQTDERVQRGIHISINGIAAGLRNTG
;
A
#
# COMPACT_ATOMS: atom_id res chain seq x y z
N MET A 1 3.62 6.49 7.53
CA MET A 1 3.49 5.28 8.39
C MET A 1 2.05 4.93 8.79
N ALA A 2 1.21 5.87 9.26
CA ALA A 2 -0.15 5.51 9.71
C ALA A 2 -1.10 5.04 8.59
N LYS A 3 -0.76 5.30 7.32
CA LYS A 3 -1.52 4.94 6.13
C LYS A 3 -0.86 3.84 5.28
N SER A 4 0.30 3.32 5.69
CA SER A 4 1.05 2.31 4.93
C SER A 4 0.73 0.91 5.42
N ASP A 5 0.67 -0.04 4.49
CA ASP A 5 0.41 -1.45 4.76
C ASP A 5 1.46 -2.33 4.05
N LEU A 6 2.27 -3.04 4.84
CA LEU A 6 3.32 -3.92 4.32
C LEU A 6 2.76 -5.20 3.69
N ALA A 7 1.65 -5.73 4.19
CA ALA A 7 1.01 -6.90 3.60
C ALA A 7 0.49 -6.57 2.19
N LEU A 8 -0.10 -5.39 2.03
CA LEU A 8 -0.49 -4.89 0.72
C LEU A 8 0.72 -4.67 -0.19
N ALA A 9 1.78 -4.03 0.32
CA ALA A 9 3.01 -3.81 -0.45
C ALA A 9 3.62 -5.13 -0.94
N ALA A 10 3.54 -6.20 -0.14
CA ALA A 10 4.00 -7.53 -0.53
C ALA A 10 3.26 -8.07 -1.76
N ARG A 11 1.93 -7.84 -1.85
CA ARG A 11 1.13 -8.24 -3.03
C ARG A 11 1.55 -7.51 -4.30
N TYR A 12 1.92 -6.23 -4.20
CA TYR A 12 2.49 -5.50 -5.33
C TYR A 12 3.89 -6.02 -5.70
N ALA A 13 4.70 -6.39 -4.71
CA ALA A 13 6.01 -6.96 -4.95
C ALA A 13 5.92 -8.28 -5.76
N GLU A 14 4.84 -9.05 -5.62
CA GLU A 14 4.59 -10.26 -6.43
C GLU A 14 4.51 -10.00 -7.94
N LEU A 15 4.27 -8.76 -8.37
CA LEU A 15 4.31 -8.36 -9.79
C LEU A 15 5.73 -8.35 -10.37
N VAL A 16 6.76 -8.55 -9.54
CA VAL A 16 8.15 -8.73 -9.95
C VAL A 16 8.41 -10.23 -10.15
N PRO A 17 8.68 -10.69 -11.40
CA PRO A 17 8.88 -12.11 -11.69
C PRO A 17 10.15 -12.69 -11.05
N ASP A 18 11.22 -11.89 -10.96
CA ASP A 18 12.46 -12.29 -10.30
C ASP A 18 12.26 -12.36 -8.78
N ALA A 19 12.09 -13.59 -8.27
CA ALA A 19 11.87 -13.85 -6.86
C ALA A 19 13.07 -13.45 -5.97
N ARG A 20 14.31 -13.54 -6.47
CA ARG A 20 15.51 -13.16 -5.71
C ARG A 20 15.59 -11.65 -5.58
N LEU A 21 15.39 -10.93 -6.68
CA LEU A 21 15.33 -9.47 -6.68
C LEU A 21 14.20 -8.98 -5.78
N ARG A 22 12.99 -9.53 -5.96
CA ARG A 22 11.80 -9.21 -5.14
C ARG A 22 12.10 -9.36 -3.65
N LYS A 23 12.60 -10.53 -3.24
CA LYS A 23 12.89 -10.81 -1.83
C LYS A 23 13.92 -9.85 -1.27
N ARG A 24 15.04 -9.65 -1.99
CA ARG A 24 16.12 -8.77 -1.53
C ARG A 24 15.64 -7.34 -1.29
N ILE A 25 14.91 -6.76 -2.25
CA ILE A 25 14.46 -5.37 -2.17
C ILE A 25 13.32 -5.22 -1.16
N PHE A 26 12.33 -6.10 -1.20
CA PHE A 26 11.19 -6.02 -0.28
C PHE A 26 11.62 -6.20 1.18
N SER A 27 12.53 -7.13 1.47
CA SER A 27 13.07 -7.29 2.82
C SER A 27 13.84 -6.06 3.32
N ALA A 28 14.55 -5.35 2.44
CA ALA A 28 15.22 -4.10 2.82
C ALA A 28 14.21 -2.99 3.16
N ILE A 29 13.14 -2.87 2.38
CA ILE A 29 12.06 -1.91 2.63
C ILE A 29 11.32 -2.23 3.92
N ASP A 30 10.98 -3.51 4.14
CA ASP A 30 10.31 -3.99 5.34
C ASP A 30 11.14 -3.71 6.59
N ALA A 31 12.44 -4.02 6.58
CA ALA A 31 13.35 -3.74 7.68
C ALA A 31 13.43 -2.22 7.97
N GLU A 32 13.56 -1.39 6.93
CA GLU A 32 13.64 0.05 7.11
C GLU A 32 12.33 0.65 7.65
N TRP A 33 11.19 0.12 7.22
CA TRP A 33 9.89 0.50 7.75
C TRP A 33 9.82 0.23 9.26
N HIS A 34 10.24 -0.95 9.71
CA HIS A 34 10.26 -1.31 11.13
C HIS A 34 11.21 -0.43 11.94
N ARG A 35 12.44 -0.21 11.45
CA ARG A 35 13.42 0.70 12.09
C ARG A 35 12.87 2.10 12.25
N THR A 36 12.22 2.63 11.21
CA THR A 36 11.58 3.96 11.24
C THR A 36 10.44 3.97 12.26
N ALA A 37 9.66 2.90 12.34
CA ALA A 37 8.59 2.80 13.32
C ALA A 37 9.13 2.81 14.76
N GLU A 38 10.16 2.03 15.04
CA GLU A 38 10.79 1.95 16.37
C GLU A 38 11.39 3.31 16.76
N ALA A 39 12.15 3.95 15.87
CA ALA A 39 12.73 5.27 16.10
C ALA A 39 11.65 6.30 16.44
N LEU A 40 10.54 6.33 15.69
CA LEU A 40 9.45 7.26 15.95
C LEU A 40 8.76 6.96 17.29
N ALA A 41 8.62 5.70 17.68
CA ALA A 41 8.05 5.33 18.98
C ALA A 41 8.96 5.74 20.15
N LEU A 42 10.28 5.59 19.99
CA LEU A 42 11.27 6.04 20.98
C LEU A 42 11.25 7.55 21.17
N ILE A 43 11.24 8.32 20.07
CA ILE A 43 11.26 9.79 20.11
C ILE A 43 9.96 10.35 20.69
N THR A 44 8.82 9.79 20.29
CA THR A 44 7.50 10.35 20.67
C THR A 44 6.92 9.75 21.94
N GLY A 45 7.52 8.69 22.49
CA GLY A 45 6.97 7.87 23.58
C GLY A 45 5.69 7.09 23.21
N ASN A 46 5.16 7.25 22.00
CA ASN A 46 3.90 6.69 21.57
C ASN A 46 4.12 5.45 20.70
N LYS A 47 3.75 4.27 21.23
CA LYS A 47 3.79 3.01 20.47
C LYS A 47 2.70 2.95 19.39
N GLN A 48 1.61 3.68 19.56
CA GLN A 48 0.52 3.75 18.59
C GLN A 48 0.62 5.03 17.74
N ARG A 49 0.48 4.86 16.43
CA ARG A 49 0.40 6.00 15.50
C ARG A 49 -0.89 6.76 15.72
N LEU A 50 -0.80 8.09 15.60
CA LEU A 50 -1.93 8.99 15.81
C LEU A 50 -2.55 8.84 17.22
N ALA A 51 -1.77 8.47 18.23
CA ALA A 51 -2.24 8.36 19.62
C ALA A 51 -2.90 9.67 20.11
N ALA A 52 -2.32 10.82 19.72
CA ALA A 52 -2.85 12.14 20.03
C ALA A 52 -4.10 12.54 19.20
N ASN A 53 -4.47 11.76 18.18
CA ASN A 53 -5.69 12.01 17.38
C ASN A 53 -6.46 10.72 17.06
N PRO A 54 -7.17 10.16 18.06
CA PRO A 54 -7.92 8.91 17.90
C PRO A 54 -9.04 9.00 16.84
N ALA A 55 -9.64 10.17 16.64
CA ALA A 55 -10.68 10.38 15.64
C ALA A 55 -10.12 10.22 14.22
N LEU A 56 -8.96 10.82 13.92
CA LEU A 56 -8.28 10.65 12.64
C LEU A 56 -7.84 9.20 12.43
N ARG A 57 -7.34 8.53 13.47
CA ARG A 57 -6.97 7.11 13.42
C ARG A 57 -8.16 6.24 13.00
N ARG A 58 -9.32 6.41 13.67
CA ARG A 58 -10.56 5.69 13.31
C ARG A 58 -11.00 6.01 11.89
N SER A 59 -10.98 7.28 11.49
CA SER A 59 -11.35 7.69 10.13
C SER A 59 -10.48 7.04 9.05
N ILE A 60 -9.17 6.89 9.29
CA ILE A 60 -8.27 6.17 8.38
C ILE A 60 -8.61 4.68 8.37
N HIS A 61 -8.77 4.08 9.55
CA HIS A 61 -9.09 2.65 9.66
C HIS A 61 -10.40 2.27 8.97
N HIS A 62 -11.45 3.09 9.10
CA HIS A 62 -12.74 2.86 8.43
C HIS A 62 -12.67 2.95 6.90
N ARG A 63 -11.65 3.61 6.33
CA ARG A 63 -11.51 3.73 4.88
C ARG A 63 -10.79 2.54 4.25
N PHE A 64 -9.93 1.85 5.00
CA PHE A 64 -9.14 0.74 4.45
C PHE A 64 -9.98 -0.38 3.84
N PRO A 65 -11.10 -0.83 4.45
CA PRO A 65 -11.93 -1.90 3.86
C PRO A 65 -12.49 -1.55 2.48
N TYR A 66 -12.65 -0.27 2.14
CA TYR A 66 -13.15 0.16 0.84
C TYR A 66 -12.04 0.32 -0.20
N ILE A 67 -10.79 0.51 0.24
CA ILE A 67 -9.62 0.70 -0.61
C ILE A 67 -8.96 -0.65 -0.93
N ASP A 68 -9.01 -1.60 0.00
CA ASP A 68 -8.39 -2.91 -0.14
C ASP A 68 -8.84 -3.67 -1.41
N PRO A 69 -10.15 -3.77 -1.74
CA PRO A 69 -10.59 -4.39 -2.99
C PRO A 69 -10.03 -3.71 -4.25
N LEU A 70 -9.85 -2.38 -4.21
CA LEU A 70 -9.30 -1.62 -5.33
C LEU A 70 -7.81 -1.94 -5.54
N HIS A 71 -7.05 -2.15 -4.46
CA HIS A 71 -5.67 -2.59 -4.56
C HIS A 71 -5.56 -4.00 -5.14
N HIS A 72 -6.39 -4.93 -4.66
CA HIS A 72 -6.45 -6.28 -5.19
C HIS A 72 -6.79 -6.30 -6.68
N LEU A 73 -7.79 -5.52 -7.10
CA LEU A 73 -8.15 -5.35 -8.49
C LEU A 73 -6.99 -4.73 -9.30
N GLN A 74 -6.35 -3.68 -8.78
CA GLN A 74 -5.23 -3.03 -9.44
C GLN A 74 -4.07 -3.99 -9.69
N VAL A 75 -3.67 -4.78 -8.68
CA VAL A 75 -2.59 -5.76 -8.81
C VAL A 75 -2.91 -6.75 -9.94
N GLU A 76 -4.14 -7.25 -10.00
CA GLU A 76 -4.55 -8.18 -11.06
C GLU A 76 -4.57 -7.54 -12.45
N LEU A 77 -5.08 -6.32 -12.57
CA LEU A 77 -5.11 -5.61 -13.85
C LEU A 77 -3.69 -5.28 -14.36
N VAL A 78 -2.79 -4.87 -13.47
CA VAL A 78 -1.38 -4.64 -13.82
C VAL A 78 -0.70 -5.94 -14.23
N ARG A 79 -1.01 -7.06 -13.56
CA ARG A 79 -0.49 -8.38 -13.95
C ARG A 79 -0.91 -8.75 -15.37
N ARG A 80 -2.21 -8.62 -15.70
CA ARG A 80 -2.74 -8.87 -17.04
C ARG A 80 -2.11 -7.99 -18.10
N TYR A 81 -2.02 -6.69 -17.81
CA TYR A 81 -1.39 -5.72 -18.69
C TYR A 81 0.07 -6.08 -19.02
N ARG A 82 0.86 -6.44 -18.00
CA ARG A 82 2.26 -6.90 -18.16
C ARG A 82 2.38 -8.23 -18.90
N ALA A 83 1.35 -9.07 -18.87
CA ALA A 83 1.26 -10.32 -19.63
C ALA A 83 0.80 -10.11 -21.08
N GLY A 84 0.59 -8.85 -21.53
CA GLY A 84 0.21 -8.52 -22.89
C GLY A 84 -1.30 -8.34 -23.13
N GLN A 85 -2.13 -8.47 -22.10
CA GLN A 85 -3.57 -8.15 -22.19
C GLN A 85 -3.76 -6.64 -22.08
N THR A 86 -3.63 -5.93 -23.19
CA THR A 86 -3.63 -4.46 -23.25
C THR A 86 -4.92 -3.87 -23.80
N ASP A 87 -6.05 -4.59 -23.69
CA ASP A 87 -7.33 -4.07 -24.14
C ASP A 87 -7.77 -2.84 -23.32
N GLU A 88 -8.66 -2.06 -23.92
CA GLU A 88 -9.10 -0.78 -23.37
C GLU A 88 -9.81 -0.95 -22.01
N ARG A 89 -10.40 -2.11 -21.72
CA ARG A 89 -11.04 -2.34 -20.40
C ARG A 89 -9.99 -2.53 -19.32
N VAL A 90 -8.89 -3.24 -19.60
CA VAL A 90 -7.77 -3.39 -18.66
C VAL A 90 -7.13 -2.03 -18.36
N GLN A 91 -6.82 -1.24 -19.40
CA GLN A 91 -6.21 0.09 -19.22
C GLN A 91 -7.11 1.03 -18.41
N ARG A 92 -8.40 1.13 -18.77
CA ARG A 92 -9.37 1.94 -18.01
C ARG A 92 -9.52 1.45 -16.57
N GLY A 93 -9.56 0.14 -16.35
CA GLY A 93 -9.63 -0.44 -15.01
C GLY A 93 -8.43 -0.02 -14.14
N ILE A 94 -7.21 -0.01 -14.71
CA ILE A 94 -6.02 0.47 -14.01
C ILE A 94 -6.21 1.94 -13.62
N HIS A 95 -6.60 2.82 -14.54
CA HIS A 95 -6.83 4.23 -14.23
C HIS A 95 -7.92 4.46 -13.18
N ILE A 96 -9.03 3.73 -13.25
CA ILE A 96 -10.10 3.81 -12.24
C ILE A 96 -9.57 3.39 -10.87
N SER A 97 -8.80 2.30 -10.79
CA SER A 97 -8.22 1.84 -9.53
C SER A 97 -7.23 2.87 -8.94
N ILE A 98 -6.40 3.51 -9.78
CA ILE A 98 -5.48 4.59 -9.36
C ILE A 98 -6.28 5.73 -8.73
N ASN A 99 -7.31 6.21 -9.42
CA ASN A 99 -8.14 7.31 -8.95
C ASN A 99 -8.88 6.95 -7.66
N GLY A 100 -9.42 5.74 -7.57
CA GLY A 100 -10.14 5.27 -6.38
C GLY A 100 -9.23 5.16 -5.14
N ILE A 101 -8.03 4.59 -5.30
CA ILE A 101 -7.03 4.49 -4.23
C ILE A 101 -6.61 5.89 -3.77
N ALA A 102 -6.31 6.80 -4.72
CA ALA A 102 -5.92 8.17 -4.41
C ALA A 102 -7.02 8.92 -3.63
N ALA A 103 -8.27 8.80 -4.05
CA ALA A 103 -9.42 9.40 -3.36
C ALA A 103 -9.59 8.86 -1.93
N GLY A 104 -9.35 7.55 -1.73
CA GLY A 104 -9.44 6.91 -0.42
C GLY A 104 -8.34 7.32 0.56
N LEU A 105 -7.08 7.33 0.10
CA LEU A 105 -5.91 7.67 0.92
C LEU A 105 -5.81 9.16 1.26
N ARG A 106 -6.38 10.03 0.41
CA ARG A 106 -6.32 11.49 0.52
C ARG A 106 -4.84 11.94 0.60
N ASN A 107 -4.51 12.86 1.51
CA ASN A 107 -3.15 13.40 1.68
C ASN A 107 -2.14 12.34 2.17
N THR A 108 -1.05 12.14 1.45
CA THR A 108 0.01 11.18 1.82
C THR A 108 1.38 11.83 2.05
N GLY A 109 1.50 13.14 1.75
CA GLY A 109 2.69 13.97 1.99
C GLY A 109 2.74 14.59 3.38
#